data_AF-A0A9Q4EWK3-F1
#
_entry.id   AF-A0A9Q4EWK3-F1
#
_cell.length_a   1.000
_cell.length_b   1.000
_cell.length_c   1.000
_cell.angle_alpha   90.00
_cell.angle_beta   90.00
_cell.angle_gamma   90.00
#
_symmetry.space_group_name_H-M   'P 1'
#
loop_
_entity.id
_entity.type
_entity.pdbx_description
1 polymer ?
#
loop_
_entity_poly.entity_id
_entity_poly.type
_entity_poly.pdbx_seq_one_letter_code
_entity_poly.pdbx_strand_id
1 'polypeptide(L)'
;KEASAPASLDDSLGSQTAKAGDTSAEKQSSGAEKQAAQTEGTYKTYAVQAGKFSNEKGAETLTEQLTAKGYSAVSLSKDDGYTYVIAGLAGDKDVSQQLGQLLIDSDFEAWGGKELSLSIESDMTDSFKETAELAAKAILGEDITKASVEKIEKSLGKTEASEGGEKKAILQALKELEDPSAEAGWKAQQELLAVIK
;
A
#
# COMPACT_ATOMS: atom_id res chain seq x y z
N LYS A 1 32.43 -46.07 33.79
CA LYS A 1 32.72 -47.46 33.38
C LYS A 1 31.44 -47.99 32.74
N GLU A 2 31.52 -48.34 31.45
CA GLU A 2 30.66 -49.28 30.70
C GLU A 2 29.16 -48.88 30.53
N ALA A 3 28.69 -48.45 29.35
CA ALA A 3 28.51 -49.18 28.08
C ALA A 3 27.41 -50.25 28.14
N SER A 4 26.36 -50.09 27.33
CA SER A 4 25.98 -51.03 26.25
C SER A 4 24.56 -50.79 25.74
N ALA A 5 24.46 -50.48 24.44
CA ALA A 5 23.36 -50.92 23.58
C ALA A 5 23.46 -52.46 23.37
N PRO A 6 22.47 -53.16 22.78
CA PRO A 6 22.43 -53.26 21.31
C PRO A 6 20.99 -53.35 20.72
N ALA A 7 20.75 -52.78 19.52
CA ALA A 7 20.62 -53.44 18.20
C ALA A 7 19.23 -54.09 17.94
N SER A 8 18.62 -54.11 16.75
CA SER A 8 18.79 -53.51 15.41
C SER A 8 17.61 -54.00 14.55
N LEU A 9 17.45 -53.43 13.35
CA LEU A 9 16.97 -53.99 12.06
C LEU A 9 15.77 -53.21 11.48
N ASP A 10 15.61 -52.99 10.17
CA ASP A 10 16.41 -52.64 8.98
C ASP A 10 15.37 -52.48 7.83
N ASP A 11 15.80 -51.96 6.68
CA ASP A 11 15.21 -52.12 5.33
C ASP A 11 14.18 -51.04 4.89
N SER A 12 14.27 -50.39 3.72
CA SER A 12 15.15 -50.48 2.57
C SER A 12 15.04 -49.20 1.74
N LEU A 13 16.15 -48.70 1.20
CA LEU A 13 16.21 -47.71 0.13
C LEU A 13 16.52 -48.45 -1.18
N GLY A 14 15.71 -48.22 -2.22
CA GLY A 14 15.95 -48.75 -3.56
C GLY A 14 15.59 -47.72 -4.65
N SER A 15 16.62 -47.15 -5.27
CA SER A 15 16.57 -46.28 -6.44
C SER A 15 16.52 -47.09 -7.75
N GLN A 16 15.90 -46.57 -8.83
CA GLN A 16 16.51 -46.40 -10.18
C GLN A 16 15.48 -46.10 -11.32
N THR A 17 15.67 -44.94 -11.96
CA THR A 17 15.60 -44.54 -13.39
C THR A 17 14.81 -45.31 -14.47
N ALA A 18 14.10 -44.53 -15.32
CA ALA A 18 13.99 -44.74 -16.78
C ALA A 18 13.81 -43.40 -17.55
N LYS A 19 14.36 -43.32 -18.77
CA LYS A 19 14.40 -42.16 -19.70
C LYS A 19 13.80 -42.53 -21.06
N ALA A 20 13.08 -41.57 -21.69
CA ALA A 20 12.78 -41.33 -23.12
C ALA A 20 11.35 -40.73 -23.21
N GLY A 21 10.98 -39.65 -23.89
CA GLY A 21 11.50 -38.93 -25.07
C GLY A 21 10.39 -38.91 -26.12
N ASP A 22 9.83 -37.75 -26.50
CA ASP A 22 9.56 -37.28 -27.88
C ASP A 22 8.84 -35.92 -27.90
N THR A 23 8.83 -35.31 -29.07
CA THR A 23 8.72 -33.91 -29.47
C THR A 23 7.30 -33.44 -29.80
N SER A 24 7.06 -32.13 -29.72
CA SER A 24 6.22 -31.42 -30.70
C SER A 24 6.50 -29.92 -30.66
N ALA A 25 6.85 -29.39 -31.83
CA ALA A 25 7.09 -27.99 -32.11
C ALA A 25 5.78 -27.23 -32.39
N GLU A 26 5.83 -25.94 -32.05
CA GLU A 26 5.16 -24.79 -32.68
C GLU A 26 3.64 -24.78 -32.93
N LYS A 27 2.98 -23.84 -32.23
CA LYS A 27 2.21 -22.82 -32.93
C LYS A 27 2.13 -21.49 -32.18
N GLN A 28 2.77 -20.50 -32.76
CA GLN A 28 2.67 -19.07 -32.45
C GLN A 28 1.37 -18.50 -33.02
N SER A 29 0.59 -17.79 -32.20
CA SER A 29 -0.31 -16.66 -32.54
C SER A 29 -1.15 -16.34 -31.30
N SER A 30 -1.42 -15.12 -30.85
CA SER A 30 -1.03 -13.74 -31.13
C SER A 30 -1.70 -12.93 -30.01
N GLY A 31 -1.06 -11.84 -29.56
CA GLY A 31 -1.75 -10.78 -28.80
C GLY A 31 -1.77 -10.99 -27.28
N ALA A 32 -0.64 -10.72 -26.64
CA ALA A 32 -0.68 -10.09 -25.33
C ALA A 32 0.01 -8.75 -25.51
N GLU A 33 -0.75 -7.68 -25.25
CA GLU A 33 -0.26 -6.33 -25.20
C GLU A 33 1.04 -6.29 -24.39
N LYS A 34 1.99 -5.50 -24.88
CA LYS A 34 3.25 -5.22 -24.20
C LYS A 34 2.89 -4.40 -22.96
N GLN A 35 2.43 -5.07 -21.91
CA GLN A 35 2.31 -4.52 -20.57
C GLN A 35 3.73 -4.09 -20.24
N ALA A 36 3.95 -2.78 -20.22
CA ALA A 36 5.22 -2.22 -19.78
C ALA A 36 5.55 -2.91 -18.45
N ALA A 37 6.75 -3.48 -18.35
CA ALA A 37 7.17 -4.13 -17.12
C ALA A 37 7.17 -3.06 -16.02
N GLN A 38 6.10 -3.05 -15.23
CA GLN A 38 5.98 -2.20 -14.06
C GLN A 38 7.12 -2.62 -13.13
N THR A 39 8.09 -1.74 -12.96
CA THR A 39 9.19 -1.99 -12.03
C THR A 39 8.61 -1.76 -10.65
N GLU A 40 8.33 -2.85 -9.92
CA GLU A 40 7.86 -2.80 -8.54
C GLU A 40 8.84 -1.98 -7.70
N GLY A 41 8.40 -0.81 -7.26
CA GLY A 41 9.09 -0.01 -6.25
C GLY A 41 8.52 -0.30 -4.86
N THR A 42 9.24 0.08 -3.82
CA THR A 42 8.75 0.01 -2.44
C THR A 42 8.83 1.38 -1.80
N TYR A 43 7.69 1.94 -1.43
CA TYR A 43 7.60 3.17 -0.66
C TYR A 43 7.46 2.83 0.84
N LYS A 44 8.45 3.24 1.64
CA LYS A 44 8.39 3.15 3.11
C LYS A 44 7.83 4.44 3.68
N THR A 45 6.82 4.31 4.53
CA THR A 45 6.06 5.44 5.09
C THR A 45 5.62 5.15 6.52
N TYR A 46 5.10 6.16 7.19
CA TYR A 46 4.37 6.00 8.45
C TYR A 46 2.87 6.09 8.18
N ALA A 47 2.09 5.34 8.95
CA ALA A 47 0.67 5.23 8.76
C ALA A 47 -0.09 5.39 10.09
N VAL A 48 -1.35 5.80 9.96
CA VAL A 48 -2.35 5.76 11.03
C VAL A 48 -3.14 4.47 10.89
N GLN A 49 -3.09 3.62 11.91
CA GLN A 49 -3.89 2.40 11.98
C GLN A 49 -5.12 2.65 12.88
N ALA A 50 -6.32 2.54 12.33
CA ALA A 50 -7.58 2.72 13.06
C ALA A 50 -8.20 1.40 13.54
N GLY A 51 -7.69 0.26 13.08
CA GLY A 51 -8.20 -1.02 13.53
C GLY A 51 -7.37 -2.23 13.08
N LYS A 52 -7.61 -3.35 13.76
CA LYS A 52 -7.04 -4.66 13.44
C LYS A 52 -8.12 -5.71 13.68
N PHE A 53 -8.48 -6.44 12.64
CA PHE A 53 -9.60 -7.38 12.66
C PHE A 53 -9.13 -8.77 12.20
N SER A 54 -9.72 -9.81 12.78
CA SER A 54 -9.52 -11.21 12.34
C SER A 54 -10.46 -11.61 11.20
N ASN A 55 -11.33 -10.71 10.75
CA ASN A 55 -12.22 -10.91 9.62
C ASN A 55 -12.36 -9.61 8.82
N GLU A 56 -12.53 -9.75 7.52
CA GLU A 56 -12.59 -8.65 6.55
C GLU A 56 -13.80 -7.74 6.80
N LYS A 57 -14.97 -8.31 7.09
CA LYS A 57 -16.21 -7.57 7.32
C LYS A 57 -16.11 -6.52 8.44
N GLY A 58 -15.38 -6.82 9.52
CA GLY A 58 -15.15 -5.87 10.60
C GLY A 58 -14.30 -4.67 10.16
N ALA A 59 -13.26 -4.93 9.37
CA ALA A 59 -12.41 -3.88 8.82
C ALA A 59 -13.15 -3.02 7.78
N GLU A 60 -13.95 -3.64 6.91
CA GLU A 60 -14.82 -2.94 5.95
C GLU A 60 -15.81 -2.02 6.67
N THR A 61 -16.48 -2.53 7.71
CA THR A 61 -17.46 -1.76 8.49
C THR A 61 -16.81 -0.52 9.12
N LEU A 62 -15.60 -0.62 9.67
CA LEU A 62 -14.89 0.54 10.22
C LEU A 62 -14.42 1.50 9.10
N THR A 63 -13.97 0.96 7.97
CA THR A 63 -13.58 1.76 6.79
C THR A 63 -14.76 2.60 6.29
N GLU A 64 -15.95 1.99 6.17
CA GLU A 64 -17.20 2.68 5.80
C GLU A 64 -17.57 3.78 6.81
N GLN A 65 -17.41 3.53 8.11
CA GLN A 65 -17.70 4.55 9.13
C GLN A 65 -16.76 5.75 9.07
N LEU A 66 -15.45 5.51 8.88
CA LEU A 66 -14.45 6.57 8.75
C LEU A 66 -14.72 7.41 7.49
N THR A 67 -14.91 6.75 6.35
CA THR A 67 -15.17 7.41 5.07
C THR A 67 -16.50 8.16 5.04
N ALA A 68 -17.56 7.62 5.67
CA ALA A 68 -18.84 8.31 5.82
C ALA A 68 -18.75 9.59 6.66
N LYS A 69 -17.78 9.68 7.57
CA LYS A 69 -17.48 10.92 8.32
C LYS A 69 -16.46 11.83 7.62
N GLY A 70 -16.00 11.47 6.42
CA GLY A 70 -15.09 12.28 5.61
C GLY A 70 -13.60 12.06 5.89
N TYR A 71 -13.23 11.04 6.68
CA TYR A 71 -11.83 10.65 6.87
C TYR A 71 -11.41 9.64 5.81
N SER A 72 -10.12 9.61 5.49
CA SER A 72 -9.60 8.55 4.63
C SER A 72 -9.54 7.22 5.39
N ALA A 73 -9.88 6.12 4.73
CA ALA A 73 -9.65 4.78 5.23
C ALA A 73 -9.61 3.73 4.11
N VAL A 74 -8.81 2.68 4.34
CA VAL A 74 -8.82 1.45 3.54
C VAL A 74 -8.55 0.25 4.43
N SER A 75 -9.17 -0.88 4.11
CA SER A 75 -8.85 -2.18 4.70
C SER A 75 -7.68 -2.84 3.96
N LEU A 76 -6.68 -3.27 4.70
CA LEU A 76 -5.45 -3.88 4.18
C LEU A 76 -5.24 -5.25 4.83
N SER A 77 -5.51 -6.31 4.07
CA SER A 77 -5.26 -7.69 4.51
C SER A 77 -3.77 -8.01 4.45
N LYS A 78 -3.24 -8.65 5.49
CA LYS A 78 -1.85 -9.10 5.56
C LYS A 78 -1.78 -10.62 5.73
N ASP A 79 -0.63 -11.18 5.36
CA ASP A 79 -0.37 -12.63 5.42
C ASP A 79 -0.38 -13.20 6.84
N ASP A 80 -0.42 -12.33 7.87
CA ASP A 80 -0.56 -12.71 9.27
C ASP A 80 -2.00 -13.10 9.67
N GLY A 81 -2.93 -13.10 8.71
CA GLY A 81 -4.32 -13.48 8.91
C GLY A 81 -5.20 -12.37 9.51
N TYR A 82 -4.69 -11.14 9.58
CA TYR A 82 -5.47 -9.98 10.02
C TYR A 82 -5.70 -8.99 8.88
N THR A 83 -6.83 -8.30 8.95
CA THR A 83 -7.15 -7.14 8.13
C THR A 83 -7.01 -5.89 8.98
N TYR A 84 -6.15 -4.99 8.54
CA TYR A 84 -5.85 -3.72 9.21
C TYR A 84 -6.66 -2.60 8.57
N VAL A 85 -7.10 -1.61 9.34
CA VAL A 85 -7.69 -0.39 8.77
C VAL A 85 -6.65 0.71 8.83
N ILE A 86 -6.23 1.19 7.66
CA ILE A 86 -5.27 2.28 7.51
C ILE A 86 -6.04 3.54 7.17
N ALA A 87 -5.87 4.59 7.97
CA ALA A 87 -6.67 5.81 7.89
C ALA A 87 -5.87 7.06 7.46
N GLY A 88 -4.56 6.93 7.22
CA GLY A 88 -3.74 8.02 6.72
C GLY A 88 -2.28 7.64 6.58
N LEU A 89 -1.57 8.34 5.71
CA LEU A 89 -0.13 8.20 5.46
C LEU A 89 0.62 9.49 5.85
N ALA A 90 1.86 9.36 6.27
CA ALA A 90 2.71 10.48 6.65
C ALA A 90 4.19 10.22 6.33
N GLY A 91 4.92 11.30 5.99
CA GLY A 91 6.36 11.25 5.72
C GLY A 91 7.21 10.89 6.95
N ASP A 92 6.70 11.16 8.16
CA ASP A 92 7.38 10.88 9.41
C ASP A 92 6.43 10.41 10.52
N LYS A 93 7.04 9.90 11.59
CA LYS A 93 6.35 9.33 12.74
C LYS A 93 5.50 10.37 13.47
N ASP A 94 6.00 11.57 13.67
CA ASP A 94 5.35 12.59 14.48
C ASP A 94 4.09 13.09 13.78
N VAL A 95 4.17 13.33 12.46
CA VAL A 95 3.00 13.67 11.63
C VAL A 95 1.95 12.56 11.68
N SER A 96 2.34 11.29 11.55
CA SER A 96 1.36 10.19 11.66
C SER A 96 0.70 10.13 13.04
N GLN A 97 1.41 10.47 14.12
CA GLN A 97 0.83 10.54 15.46
C GLN A 97 -0.17 11.68 15.61
N GLN A 98 0.11 12.84 15.02
CA GLN A 98 -0.82 13.97 14.98
C GLN A 98 -2.09 13.62 14.19
N LEU A 99 -1.96 12.99 13.03
CA LEU A 99 -3.11 12.50 12.24
C LEU A 99 -3.94 11.49 13.04
N GLY A 100 -3.29 10.57 13.75
CA GLY A 100 -3.95 9.63 14.65
C GLY A 100 -4.71 10.33 15.78
N GLN A 101 -4.13 11.38 16.37
CA GLN A 101 -4.79 12.16 17.41
C GLN A 101 -6.06 12.84 16.91
N LEU A 102 -6.08 13.36 15.68
CA LEU A 102 -7.29 13.95 15.09
C LEU A 102 -8.45 12.95 14.98
N LEU A 103 -8.16 11.68 14.68
CA LEU A 103 -9.17 10.62 14.66
C LEU A 103 -9.65 10.27 16.08
N ILE A 104 -8.74 10.23 17.06
CA ILE A 104 -9.06 10.02 18.48
C ILE A 104 -9.99 11.13 18.99
N ASP A 105 -9.67 12.40 18.68
CA ASP A 105 -10.47 13.55 19.04
C ASP A 105 -11.85 13.54 18.36
N SER A 106 -12.03 12.70 17.34
CA SER A 106 -13.27 12.47 16.58
C SER A 106 -13.98 11.15 16.95
N ASP A 107 -13.67 10.61 18.13
CA ASP A 107 -14.23 9.39 18.74
C ASP A 107 -13.90 8.09 18.00
N PHE A 108 -12.76 8.01 17.31
CA PHE A 108 -12.25 6.76 16.74
C PHE A 108 -11.03 6.23 17.50
N GLU A 109 -10.91 4.91 17.61
CA GLU A 109 -9.65 4.31 18.01
C GLU A 109 -8.63 4.44 16.86
N ALA A 110 -7.47 5.04 17.12
CA ALA A 110 -6.42 5.18 16.13
C ALA A 110 -5.03 5.22 16.77
N TRP A 111 -4.02 4.77 16.04
CA TRP A 111 -2.63 4.84 16.46
C TRP A 111 -1.74 5.25 15.29
N GLY A 112 -1.06 6.38 15.43
CA GLY A 112 0.00 6.80 14.53
C GLY A 112 1.35 6.16 14.87
N GLY A 113 2.29 6.24 13.92
CA GLY A 113 3.67 5.79 14.07
C GLY A 113 3.92 4.36 13.62
N LYS A 114 2.94 3.72 12.96
CA LYS A 114 3.10 2.41 12.34
C LYS A 114 3.92 2.56 11.06
N GLU A 115 5.07 1.90 10.97
CA GLU A 115 5.79 1.79 9.70
C GLU A 115 5.03 0.89 8.73
N LEU A 116 4.94 1.32 7.47
CA LEU A 116 4.29 0.60 6.39
C LEU A 116 5.16 0.61 5.15
N SER A 117 5.29 -0.54 4.50
CA SER A 117 5.91 -0.66 3.18
C SER A 117 4.80 -0.89 2.15
N LEU A 118 4.72 0.00 1.16
CA LEU A 118 3.74 0.01 0.09
C LEU A 118 4.41 -0.41 -1.22
N SER A 119 3.75 -1.24 -2.00
CA SER A 119 4.18 -1.54 -3.37
C SER A 119 3.67 -0.41 -4.26
N ILE A 120 4.59 0.45 -4.71
CA ILE A 120 4.32 1.62 -5.55
C ILE A 120 5.31 1.57 -6.71
N GLU A 121 4.87 1.81 -7.94
CA GLU A 121 5.74 1.84 -9.11
C GLU A 121 6.93 2.78 -8.88
N SER A 122 8.12 2.34 -9.26
CA SER A 122 9.35 3.07 -8.94
C SER A 122 9.40 4.50 -9.49
N ASP A 123 8.78 4.75 -10.65
CA ASP A 123 8.67 6.06 -11.26
C ASP A 123 7.56 6.93 -10.65
N MET A 124 6.63 6.33 -9.88
CA MET A 124 5.56 7.02 -9.16
C MET A 124 5.92 7.33 -7.71
N THR A 125 6.86 6.57 -7.13
CA THR A 125 7.19 6.59 -5.69
C THR A 125 7.42 8.00 -5.14
N ASP A 126 8.23 8.83 -5.80
CA ASP A 126 8.51 10.19 -5.33
C ASP A 126 7.27 11.09 -5.39
N SER A 127 6.48 11.00 -6.46
CA SER A 127 5.25 11.80 -6.61
C SER A 127 4.18 11.36 -5.61
N PHE A 128 4.06 10.04 -5.38
CA PHE A 128 3.17 9.48 -4.38
C PHE A 128 3.54 9.98 -2.97
N LYS A 129 4.83 9.91 -2.63
CA LYS A 129 5.36 10.40 -1.36
C LYS A 129 5.09 11.90 -1.17
N GLU A 130 5.50 12.75 -2.12
CA GLU A 130 5.30 14.20 -2.03
C GLU A 130 3.81 14.54 -1.88
N THR A 131 2.92 13.82 -2.58
CA THR A 131 1.47 14.04 -2.49
C THR A 131 0.89 13.59 -1.15
N ALA A 132 1.34 12.45 -0.60
CA ALA A 132 0.93 12.01 0.74
C ALA A 132 1.37 13.02 1.82
N GLU A 133 2.57 13.59 1.69
CA GLU A 133 3.07 14.62 2.61
C GLU A 133 2.27 15.93 2.50
N LEU A 134 1.93 16.37 1.29
CA LEU A 134 1.04 17.53 1.11
C LEU A 134 -0.35 17.27 1.70
N ALA A 135 -0.93 16.09 1.45
CA ALA A 135 -2.23 15.76 2.00
C ALA A 135 -2.24 15.73 3.54
N ALA A 136 -1.19 15.18 4.17
CA ALA A 136 -1.02 15.21 5.62
C ALA A 136 -0.91 16.65 6.16
N LYS A 137 -0.14 17.52 5.49
CA LYS A 137 -0.04 18.94 5.83
C LYS A 137 -1.38 19.68 5.74
N ALA A 138 -2.18 19.39 4.71
CA ALA A 138 -3.52 19.97 4.55
C ALA A 138 -4.41 19.63 5.73
N ILE A 139 -4.38 18.36 6.17
CA ILE A 139 -5.13 17.86 7.33
C ILE A 139 -4.73 18.62 8.61
N LEU A 140 -3.43 18.85 8.80
CA LEU A 140 -2.90 19.55 9.97
C LEU A 140 -3.05 21.08 9.89
N GLY A 141 -3.63 21.60 8.81
CA GLY A 141 -3.84 23.04 8.62
C GLY A 141 -2.55 23.80 8.29
N GLU A 142 -1.51 23.12 7.80
CA GLU A 142 -0.30 23.75 7.31
C GLU A 142 -0.52 24.38 5.91
N ASP A 143 0.23 25.45 5.63
CA ASP A 143 0.16 26.14 4.33
C ASP A 143 0.69 25.25 3.19
N ILE A 144 -0.18 25.00 2.21
CA ILE A 144 0.17 24.35 0.95
C ILE A 144 0.18 25.38 -0.16
N THR A 145 1.32 25.49 -0.84
CA THR A 145 1.42 26.38 -1.99
C THR A 145 0.97 25.70 -3.27
N LYS A 146 0.27 26.44 -4.13
CA LYS A 146 -0.06 25.99 -5.49
C LYS A 146 1.19 25.56 -6.29
N ALA A 147 2.33 26.21 -6.05
CA ALA A 147 3.59 25.85 -6.68
C ALA A 147 4.07 24.43 -6.31
N SER A 148 3.80 23.98 -5.08
CA SER A 148 4.11 22.61 -4.64
C SER A 148 3.26 21.59 -5.40
N VAL A 149 1.97 21.85 -5.57
CA VAL A 149 1.03 21.00 -6.33
C VAL A 149 1.47 20.93 -7.80
N GLU A 150 1.66 22.07 -8.46
CA GLU A 150 2.08 22.13 -9.87
C GLU A 150 3.44 21.47 -10.13
N LYS A 151 4.36 21.46 -9.15
CA LYS A 151 5.66 20.79 -9.28
C LYS A 151 5.47 19.28 -9.43
N ILE A 152 4.57 18.69 -8.65
CA ILE A 152 4.28 17.26 -8.68
C ILE A 152 3.57 16.91 -10.00
N GLU A 153 2.57 17.69 -10.40
CA GLU A 153 1.86 17.51 -11.68
C GLU A 153 2.82 17.54 -12.88
N LYS A 154 3.76 18.50 -12.90
CA LYS A 154 4.79 18.59 -13.96
C LYS A 154 5.74 17.39 -13.96
N SER A 155 5.98 16.77 -12.81
CA SER A 155 6.80 15.56 -12.71
C SER A 155 6.04 14.35 -13.24
N LEU A 156 4.75 14.23 -12.91
CA LEU A 156 3.85 13.19 -13.43
C LEU A 156 3.59 13.32 -14.94
N GLY A 157 3.57 14.53 -15.49
CA GLY A 157 3.43 14.74 -16.94
C GLY A 157 4.63 14.24 -17.75
N LYS A 158 5.77 13.95 -17.11
CA LYS A 158 6.99 13.42 -17.76
C LYS A 158 7.10 11.90 -17.71
N THR A 159 6.29 11.22 -16.90
CA THR A 159 6.29 9.74 -16.89
C THR A 159 5.50 9.20 -18.08
N GLU A 160 6.04 8.17 -18.73
CA GLU A 160 5.36 7.40 -19.77
C GLU A 160 4.39 6.35 -19.20
N ALA A 161 4.27 6.25 -17.87
CA ALA A 161 3.29 5.37 -17.22
C ALA A 161 1.86 5.70 -17.68
N SER A 162 1.08 4.64 -17.87
CA SER A 162 -0.33 4.74 -18.21
C SER A 162 -1.09 5.57 -17.17
N GLU A 163 -2.10 6.33 -17.59
CA GLU A 163 -2.95 7.15 -16.69
C GLU A 163 -3.89 6.33 -15.79
N GLY A 164 -3.58 5.05 -15.57
CA GLY A 164 -4.30 4.17 -14.64
C GLY A 164 -3.59 4.08 -13.29
N GLY A 165 -4.24 3.39 -12.35
CA GLY A 165 -3.64 3.02 -11.07
C GLY A 165 -3.12 4.22 -10.27
N GLU A 166 -1.84 4.15 -9.88
CA GLU A 166 -1.17 5.11 -9.00
C GLU A 166 -1.10 6.51 -9.60
N LYS A 167 -0.74 6.65 -10.88
CA LYS A 167 -0.68 7.97 -11.55
C LYS A 167 -2.02 8.69 -11.49
N LYS A 168 -3.12 7.95 -11.71
CA LYS A 168 -4.48 8.49 -11.61
C LYS A 168 -4.81 8.94 -10.19
N ALA A 169 -4.53 8.09 -9.20
CA ALA A 169 -4.76 8.39 -7.79
C ALA A 169 -3.99 9.63 -7.34
N ILE A 170 -2.73 9.76 -7.73
CA ILE A 170 -1.91 10.93 -7.41
C ILE A 170 -2.51 12.19 -8.04
N LEU A 171 -2.91 12.16 -9.32
CA LEU A 171 -3.53 13.32 -9.98
C LEU A 171 -4.87 13.71 -9.35
N GLN A 172 -5.70 12.73 -8.94
CA GLN A 172 -6.95 13.01 -8.23
C GLN A 172 -6.67 13.62 -6.84
N ALA A 173 -5.70 13.10 -6.11
CA ALA A 173 -5.29 13.65 -4.82
C ALA A 173 -4.78 15.09 -4.96
N LEU A 174 -3.95 15.39 -5.97
CA LEU A 174 -3.45 16.75 -6.22
C LEU A 174 -4.58 17.73 -6.56
N LYS A 175 -5.61 17.27 -7.28
CA LYS A 175 -6.79 18.07 -7.60
C LYS A 175 -7.57 18.49 -6.35
N GLU A 176 -7.76 17.57 -5.39
CA GLU A 176 -8.38 17.92 -4.10
C GLU A 176 -7.55 19.00 -3.38
N LEU A 177 -6.22 18.95 -3.51
CA LEU A 177 -5.29 19.90 -2.88
C LEU A 177 -5.13 21.24 -3.63
N GLU A 178 -5.88 21.50 -4.70
CA GLU A 178 -5.92 22.82 -5.35
C GLU A 178 -6.56 23.89 -4.46
N ASP A 179 -7.47 23.48 -3.57
CA ASP A 179 -8.10 24.30 -2.53
C ASP A 179 -7.82 23.69 -1.14
N PRO A 180 -6.61 23.92 -0.57
CA PRO A 180 -6.15 23.22 0.62
C PRO A 180 -7.05 23.45 1.83
N SER A 181 -7.53 22.36 2.40
CA SER A 181 -8.27 22.32 3.66
C SER A 181 -8.08 20.96 4.32
N ALA A 182 -8.47 20.82 5.58
CA ALA A 182 -8.40 19.53 6.25
C ALA A 182 -9.26 18.46 5.54
N GLU A 183 -10.45 18.85 5.06
CA GLU A 183 -11.34 17.97 4.29
C GLU A 183 -10.70 17.55 2.95
N ALA A 184 -10.12 18.49 2.21
CA ALA A 184 -9.39 18.21 0.98
C ALA A 184 -8.20 17.27 1.22
N GLY A 185 -7.48 17.44 2.34
CA GLY A 185 -6.39 16.57 2.74
C GLY A 185 -6.83 15.14 3.01
N TRP A 186 -7.96 14.94 3.70
CA TRP A 186 -8.53 13.60 3.90
C TRP A 186 -9.01 12.97 2.59
N LYS A 187 -9.63 13.74 1.69
CA LYS A 187 -10.00 13.24 0.35
C LYS A 187 -8.78 12.85 -0.48
N ALA A 188 -7.72 13.67 -0.45
CA ALA A 188 -6.47 13.37 -1.12
C ALA A 188 -5.82 12.08 -0.59
N GLN A 189 -5.78 11.89 0.75
CA GLN A 189 -5.34 10.63 1.35
C GLN A 189 -6.19 9.44 0.91
N GLN A 190 -7.51 9.61 0.78
CA GLN A 190 -8.41 8.54 0.32
C GLN A 190 -8.06 8.07 -1.09
N GLU A 191 -7.80 8.98 -2.02
CA GLU A 191 -7.39 8.65 -3.39
C GLU A 191 -6.08 7.85 -3.40
N LEU A 192 -5.09 8.25 -2.59
CA LEU A 192 -3.82 7.53 -2.46
C LEU A 192 -3.97 6.15 -1.81
N LEU A 193 -4.81 6.04 -0.78
CA LEU A 193 -5.08 4.77 -0.09
C LEU A 193 -5.89 3.81 -0.98
N ALA A 194 -6.66 4.29 -1.95
CA ALA A 194 -7.44 3.44 -2.84
C ALA A 194 -6.58 2.53 -3.75
N VAL A 195 -5.29 2.84 -3.91
CA VAL A 195 -4.37 2.07 -4.76
C VAL A 195 -3.41 1.15 -3.97
N ILE A 196 -3.41 1.21 -2.63
CA ILE A 196 -2.55 0.35 -1.83
C ILE A 196 -3.13 -1.07 -1.73
N LYS A 197 -2.25 -2.08 -1.68
CA LYS A 197 -2.57 -3.50 -1.63
C LYS A 197 -1.74 -4.24 -0.59
#